data_AF-A0A2W7NEA0-F1
#
_entry.id   AF-A0A2W7NEA0-F1
#
_cell.length_a   1.000
_cell.length_b   1.000
_cell.length_c   1.000
_cell.angle_alpha   90.00
_cell.angle_beta   90.00
_cell.angle_gamma   90.00
#
_symmetry.space_group_name_H-M   'P 1'
#
loop_
_entity.id
_entity.type
_entity.pdbx_description
1 polymer ?
#
loop_
_entity_poly.entity_id
_entity_poly.type
_entity_poly.pdbx_seq_one_letter_code
_entity_poly.pdbx_strand_id
1 'polypeptide(L)'
;MAILKANNIEIEITYFDLNECDEIEYQMDFLINGIPLFNRELIGEYYVNNFNGKLIVSDCRNDFDWLMDYFIKILKTRKGYEIENEEPPNIRFNIKTWENIREEKEKRWEGRSCLVQQENGETIKKSYNETMKMFLPLLEEQVEIQITIPSRYFVSNDGEHASVGLMMDTDFGQFTLFVEEFQKEMFQFFERFKNRIIYAGSGKYEVIYDEDISF
;
A
#
# COMPACT_ATOMS: atom_id res chain seq x y z
N MET A 1 -2.31 -12.88 -6.07
CA MET A 1 -2.08 -12.01 -4.92
C MET A 1 -0.79 -11.23 -5.11
N ALA A 2 -0.79 -9.92 -4.86
CA ALA A 2 0.42 -9.09 -4.83
C ALA A 2 0.91 -8.91 -3.40
N ILE A 3 2.22 -9.01 -3.17
CA ILE A 3 2.81 -8.89 -1.84
C ILE A 3 3.91 -7.85 -1.87
N LEU A 4 3.78 -6.82 -1.04
CA LEU A 4 4.86 -5.91 -0.73
C LEU A 4 5.53 -6.36 0.56
N LYS A 5 6.80 -6.78 0.48
CA LYS A 5 7.61 -7.17 1.62
C LYS A 5 8.70 -6.13 1.87
N ALA A 6 8.75 -5.61 3.09
CA ALA A 6 9.85 -4.75 3.51
C ALA A 6 10.18 -4.97 4.99
N ASN A 7 11.45 -5.27 5.25
CA ASN A 7 11.93 -5.74 6.56
C ASN A 7 11.12 -6.96 7.03
N ASN A 8 10.45 -6.83 8.18
CA ASN A 8 9.63 -7.87 8.80
C ASN A 8 8.13 -7.65 8.55
N ILE A 9 7.74 -6.66 7.74
CA ILE A 9 6.35 -6.31 7.47
C ILE A 9 6.01 -6.72 6.04
N GLU A 10 4.83 -7.32 5.88
CA GLU A 10 4.29 -7.74 4.59
C GLU A 10 2.88 -7.18 4.45
N ILE A 11 2.56 -6.67 3.25
CA ILE A 11 1.22 -6.26 2.86
C ILE A 11 0.81 -7.15 1.69
N GLU A 12 -0.27 -7.90 1.85
CA GLU A 12 -0.87 -8.70 0.78
C GLU A 12 -2.11 -7.98 0.27
N ILE A 13 -2.21 -7.83 -1.05
CA ILE A 13 -3.38 -7.27 -1.73
C ILE A 13 -3.84 -8.23 -2.81
N THR A 14 -5.13 -8.59 -2.80
CA THR A 14 -5.74 -9.48 -3.81
C THR A 14 -7.11 -8.96 -4.20
N TYR A 15 -7.44 -8.96 -5.49
CA TYR A 15 -8.82 -8.71 -5.93
C TYR A 15 -9.70 -9.87 -5.50
N PHE A 16 -10.75 -9.53 -4.75
CA PHE A 16 -11.64 -10.50 -4.14
C PHE A 16 -12.82 -10.82 -5.05
N ASP A 17 -13.71 -9.86 -5.27
CA ASP A 17 -14.91 -10.01 -6.10
C ASP A 17 -15.45 -8.63 -6.53
N LEU A 18 -16.61 -8.64 -7.20
CA LEU A 18 -17.48 -7.48 -7.27
C LEU A 18 -18.54 -7.56 -6.15
N ASN A 19 -18.84 -6.44 -5.49
CA ASN A 19 -19.93 -6.39 -4.54
C ASN A 19 -21.31 -6.28 -5.24
N GLU A 20 -22.40 -6.22 -4.46
CA GLU A 20 -23.78 -6.12 -4.99
C GLU A 20 -24.06 -4.83 -5.79
N CYS A 21 -23.20 -3.82 -5.68
CA CYS A 21 -23.23 -2.56 -6.43
C CYS A 21 -22.29 -2.57 -7.65
N ASP A 22 -21.72 -3.72 -8.01
CA ASP A 22 -20.69 -3.89 -9.03
C ASP A 22 -19.37 -3.12 -8.76
N GLU A 23 -19.06 -2.85 -7.50
CA GLU A 23 -17.83 -2.20 -7.07
C GLU A 23 -16.71 -3.22 -6.90
N ILE A 24 -15.46 -2.81 -7.15
CA ILE A 24 -14.31 -3.71 -7.02
C ILE A 24 -13.97 -3.89 -5.55
N GLU A 25 -13.92 -5.14 -5.09
CA GLU A 25 -13.47 -5.47 -3.74
C GLU A 25 -12.02 -5.99 -3.72
N TYR A 26 -11.24 -5.50 -2.76
CA TYR A 26 -9.87 -5.90 -2.49
C TYR A 26 -9.79 -6.53 -1.11
N GLN A 27 -9.10 -7.65 -1.00
CA GLN A 27 -8.65 -8.19 0.26
C GLN A 27 -7.26 -7.68 0.60
N MET A 28 -7.14 -7.08 1.79
CA MET A 28 -5.88 -6.65 2.37
C MET A 28 -5.55 -7.47 3.61
N ASP A 29 -4.32 -7.99 3.65
CA ASP A 29 -3.74 -8.60 4.84
C ASP A 29 -2.44 -7.91 5.22
N PHE A 30 -2.18 -7.82 6.52
CA PHE A 30 -1.00 -7.19 7.08
C PHE A 30 -0.30 -8.19 7.97
N LEU A 31 0.95 -8.53 7.66
CA LEU A 31 1.69 -9.56 8.37
C LEU A 31 2.98 -9.01 8.97
N ILE A 32 3.34 -9.53 10.14
CA ILE A 32 4.65 -9.33 10.77
C ILE A 32 5.34 -10.69 10.84
N ASN A 33 6.47 -10.85 10.15
CA ASN A 33 7.18 -12.12 9.99
C ASN A 33 6.27 -13.27 9.48
N GLY A 34 5.38 -12.96 8.52
CA GLY A 34 4.41 -13.91 7.99
C GLY A 34 3.27 -14.29 8.93
N ILE A 35 3.15 -13.62 10.08
CA ILE A 35 2.05 -13.81 11.04
C ILE A 35 1.05 -12.66 10.87
N PRO A 36 -0.25 -12.92 10.64
CA PRO A 36 -1.26 -11.87 10.55
C PRO A 36 -1.26 -10.96 11.78
N LEU A 37 -1.22 -9.65 11.54
CA LEU A 37 -1.23 -8.63 12.59
C LEU A 37 -2.58 -8.61 13.33
N PHE A 38 -3.66 -8.83 12.59
CA PHE A 38 -5.01 -8.80 13.13
C PHE A 38 -5.55 -10.21 13.26
N ASN A 39 -6.00 -10.58 14.47
CA ASN A 39 -6.72 -11.81 14.69
C ASN A 39 -8.16 -11.67 14.17
N ARG A 40 -8.65 -12.70 13.46
CA ARG A 40 -10.04 -12.83 12.99
C ARG A 40 -11.07 -12.53 14.07
N GLU A 41 -10.81 -12.96 15.30
CA GLU A 41 -11.71 -12.80 16.45
C GLU A 41 -11.74 -11.37 17.01
N LEU A 42 -10.78 -10.52 16.62
CA LEU A 42 -10.65 -9.15 17.08
C LEU A 42 -11.16 -8.11 16.07
N ILE A 43 -11.35 -8.50 14.80
CA ILE A 43 -12.02 -7.64 13.82
C ILE A 43 -13.49 -7.63 14.20
N GLY A 44 -13.99 -6.48 14.66
CA GLY A 44 -15.33 -6.38 15.23
C GLY A 44 -16.40 -6.87 14.25
N GLU A 45 -17.28 -7.78 14.69
CA GLU A 45 -18.39 -8.34 13.90
C GLU A 45 -19.28 -7.27 13.25
N TYR A 46 -19.32 -6.06 13.83
CA TYR A 46 -20.08 -4.91 13.33
C TYR A 46 -19.51 -4.28 12.05
N TYR A 47 -18.28 -4.62 11.65
CA TYR A 47 -17.66 -4.16 10.42
C TYR A 47 -17.62 -5.33 9.42
N VAL A 48 -18.70 -5.41 8.65
CA VAL A 48 -19.15 -6.52 7.78
C VAL A 48 -18.14 -6.98 6.71
N ASN A 49 -17.05 -6.26 6.50
CA ASN A 49 -16.16 -6.49 5.36
C ASN A 49 -14.87 -7.19 5.82
N ASN A 50 -14.99 -8.42 6.34
CA ASN A 50 -13.84 -9.30 6.55
C ASN A 50 -14.10 -10.69 5.98
N PHE A 51 -13.07 -11.26 5.36
CA PHE A 51 -13.08 -12.66 4.94
C PHE A 51 -11.79 -13.29 5.42
N ASN A 52 -11.92 -14.30 6.28
CA ASN A 52 -10.77 -15.05 6.76
C ASN A 52 -9.69 -14.15 7.43
N GLY A 53 -10.11 -13.09 8.12
CA GLY A 53 -9.21 -12.19 8.85
C GLY A 53 -8.53 -11.12 8.01
N LYS A 54 -8.84 -11.10 6.71
CA LYS A 54 -8.43 -10.05 5.79
C LYS A 54 -9.51 -8.98 5.74
N LEU A 55 -9.08 -7.72 5.65
CA LEU A 55 -9.99 -6.60 5.46
C LEU A 55 -10.44 -6.58 4.00
N ILE A 56 -11.75 -6.48 3.78
CA ILE A 56 -12.32 -6.23 2.46
C ILE A 56 -12.51 -4.72 2.32
N VAL A 57 -11.95 -4.15 1.27
CA VAL A 57 -12.07 -2.73 0.90
C VAL A 57 -12.82 -2.67 -0.42
N SER A 58 -13.84 -1.82 -0.52
CA SER A 58 -14.61 -1.62 -1.76
C SER A 58 -14.18 -0.33 -2.49
N ASP A 59 -14.43 -0.29 -3.79
CA ASP A 59 -14.18 0.83 -4.69
C ASP A 59 -15.37 1.12 -5.62
N CYS A 60 -16.03 2.25 -5.39
CA CYS A 60 -17.15 2.75 -6.19
C CYS A 60 -16.78 2.79 -7.69
N ARG A 61 -17.43 1.93 -8.50
CA ARG A 61 -17.17 1.63 -9.93
C ARG A 61 -17.01 2.82 -10.89
N ASN A 62 -17.38 4.04 -10.48
CA ASN A 62 -17.24 5.24 -11.33
C ASN A 62 -15.83 5.83 -11.30
N ASP A 63 -15.01 5.49 -10.30
CA ASP A 63 -13.61 5.83 -10.24
C ASP A 63 -12.78 4.61 -10.62
N PHE A 64 -11.73 4.83 -11.42
CA PHE A 64 -10.72 3.82 -11.72
C PHE A 64 -10.10 3.32 -10.40
N ASP A 65 -9.64 2.07 -10.36
CA ASP A 65 -8.93 1.46 -9.22
C ASP A 65 -8.02 2.47 -8.52
N TRP A 66 -8.54 3.08 -7.45
CA TRP A 66 -7.90 4.25 -6.87
C TRP A 66 -6.55 3.88 -6.26
N LEU A 67 -6.43 2.64 -5.80
CA LEU A 67 -5.26 2.12 -5.10
C LEU A 67 -4.13 1.84 -6.09
N MET A 68 -4.45 1.24 -7.24
CA MET A 68 -3.51 1.10 -8.34
C MET A 68 -3.07 2.46 -8.86
N ASP A 69 -4.02 3.36 -9.13
CA ASP A 69 -3.72 4.70 -9.63
C ASP A 69 -2.85 5.49 -8.65
N TYR A 70 -3.11 5.35 -7.35
CA TYR A 70 -2.30 5.91 -6.28
C TYR A 70 -0.84 5.42 -6.37
N PHE A 71 -0.60 4.12 -6.47
CA PHE A 71 0.76 3.58 -6.56
C PHE A 71 1.46 3.97 -7.86
N ILE A 72 0.75 3.91 -8.99
CA ILE A 72 1.29 4.34 -10.30
C ILE A 72 1.68 5.81 -10.28
N LYS A 73 0.88 6.68 -9.65
CA LYS A 73 1.18 8.11 -9.52
C LYS A 73 2.48 8.34 -8.76
N ILE A 74 2.72 7.58 -7.68
CA ILE A 74 3.96 7.68 -6.91
C ILE A 74 5.15 7.22 -7.75
N LEU A 75 5.05 6.10 -8.47
CA LEU A 75 6.13 5.64 -9.37
C LEU A 75 6.44 6.66 -10.47
N LYS A 76 5.42 7.23 -11.10
CA LYS A 76 5.58 8.21 -12.19
C LYS A 76 6.20 9.53 -11.72
N THR A 77 5.78 10.00 -10.55
CA THR A 77 6.19 11.33 -10.05
C THR A 77 7.41 11.28 -9.15
N ARG A 78 7.69 10.11 -8.56
CA ARG A 78 8.66 9.90 -7.47
C ARG A 78 8.45 10.81 -6.27
N LYS A 79 7.21 11.25 -6.06
CA LYS A 79 6.80 12.12 -4.95
C LYS A 79 5.91 11.35 -3.99
N GLY A 80 6.07 11.65 -2.70
CA GLY A 80 5.18 11.14 -1.69
C GLY A 80 3.76 11.70 -1.83
N TYR A 81 2.79 10.90 -1.42
CA TYR A 81 1.38 11.22 -1.53
C TYR A 81 0.58 10.51 -0.43
N GLU A 82 -0.48 11.14 0.04
CA GLU A 82 -1.39 10.60 1.04
C GLU A 82 -2.78 10.42 0.43
N ILE A 83 -3.42 9.30 0.75
CA ILE A 83 -4.81 9.00 0.37
C ILE A 83 -5.49 8.22 1.50
N GLU A 84 -6.79 8.42 1.64
CA GLU A 84 -7.68 7.64 2.51
C GLU A 84 -8.87 7.24 1.65
N ASN A 85 -9.25 5.96 1.70
CA ASN A 85 -10.42 5.50 0.97
C ASN A 85 -11.70 5.97 1.67
N GLU A 86 -12.74 6.21 0.88
CA GLU A 86 -13.99 6.78 1.37
C GLU A 86 -14.86 5.75 2.10
N GLU A 87 -14.81 4.50 1.65
CA GLU A 87 -15.63 3.41 2.20
C GLU A 87 -14.95 2.69 3.37
N PRO A 88 -15.71 2.24 4.40
CA PRO A 88 -15.16 1.40 5.44
C PRO A 88 -14.60 0.06 4.92
N PRO A 89 -13.44 -0.40 5.43
CA PRO A 89 -12.61 0.26 6.43
C PRO A 89 -11.81 1.43 5.84
N ASN A 90 -11.85 2.60 6.48
CA ASN A 90 -11.11 3.79 6.04
C ASN A 90 -9.62 3.64 6.38
N ILE A 91 -8.89 3.00 5.48
CA ILE A 91 -7.44 2.79 5.50
C ILE A 91 -6.76 3.99 4.84
N ARG A 92 -5.82 4.61 5.57
CA ARG A 92 -4.98 5.68 5.04
C ARG A 92 -3.64 5.14 4.61
N PHE A 93 -3.26 5.41 3.36
CA PHE A 93 -1.93 5.18 2.82
C PHE A 93 -1.19 6.51 2.73
N ASN A 94 0.01 6.57 3.29
CA ASN A 94 0.91 7.70 3.18
C ASN A 94 2.28 7.18 2.75
N ILE A 95 2.69 7.52 1.54
CA ILE A 95 4.01 7.20 1.03
C ILE A 95 4.85 8.45 1.08
N LYS A 96 6.03 8.36 1.69
CA LYS A 96 7.02 9.43 1.77
C LYS A 96 8.26 9.01 1.00
N THR A 97 8.75 9.89 0.14
CA THR A 97 10.01 9.69 -0.59
C THR A 97 11.12 10.48 0.06
N TRP A 98 12.34 10.36 -0.45
CA TRP A 98 13.46 11.18 -0.01
C TRP A 98 13.12 12.68 0.06
N GLU A 99 12.42 13.23 -0.92
CA GLU A 99 12.02 14.64 -0.93
C GLU A 99 11.22 15.03 0.32
N ASN A 100 10.35 14.13 0.80
CA ASN A 100 9.52 14.37 1.97
C ASN A 100 10.31 14.29 3.28
N ILE A 101 11.27 13.37 3.38
CA ILE A 101 11.97 13.05 4.64
C ILE A 101 13.37 13.69 4.74
N ARG A 102 13.87 14.29 3.65
CA ARG A 102 15.23 14.84 3.54
C ARG A 102 15.53 15.84 4.65
N GLU A 103 14.68 16.85 4.83
CA GLU A 103 14.93 17.92 5.80
C GLU A 103 15.06 17.35 7.23
N GLU A 104 14.19 16.41 7.57
CA GLU A 104 14.23 15.73 8.87
C GLU A 104 15.50 14.89 9.05
N LYS A 105 15.92 14.15 8.01
CA LYS A 105 17.17 13.35 8.07
C LYS A 105 18.41 14.25 8.13
N GLU A 106 18.49 15.31 7.32
CA GLU A 106 19.61 16.26 7.33
C GLU A 106 19.74 16.99 8.68
N LYS A 107 18.61 17.39 9.29
CA LYS A 107 18.59 17.93 10.67
C LYS A 107 19.09 16.92 11.70
N ARG A 108 18.68 15.65 11.59
CA ARG A 108 19.16 14.58 12.48
C ARG A 108 20.67 14.33 12.35
N TRP A 109 21.26 14.62 11.19
CA TRP A 109 22.69 14.50 10.91
C TRP A 109 23.50 15.71 11.33
N GLU A 110 22.85 16.83 11.63
CA GLU A 110 23.51 18.06 12.05
C GLU A 110 24.36 17.85 13.30
N GLY A 111 25.56 18.44 13.32
CA GLY A 111 26.52 18.29 14.41
C GLY A 111 27.15 16.90 14.53
N ARG A 112 26.74 15.91 13.72
CA ARG A 112 27.32 14.57 13.71
C ARG A 112 28.50 14.49 12.74
N SER A 113 29.42 13.58 13.04
CA SER A 113 30.61 13.32 12.24
C SER A 113 30.92 11.84 12.21
N CYS A 114 31.53 11.37 11.13
CA CYS A 114 32.04 10.01 11.03
C CYS A 114 33.54 10.03 10.70
N LEU A 115 34.20 8.92 11.01
CA LEU A 115 35.58 8.68 10.64
C LEU A 115 35.59 7.99 9.27
N VAL A 116 36.31 8.58 8.32
CA VAL A 116 36.43 8.07 6.95
C VAL A 116 37.90 7.76 6.69
N GLN A 117 38.17 6.53 6.26
CA GLN A 117 39.50 6.13 5.82
C GLN A 117 39.71 6.57 4.38
N GLN A 118 40.80 7.28 4.12
CA GLN A 118 41.22 7.69 2.79
C GLN A 118 42.05 6.60 2.11
N GLU A 119 42.22 6.70 0.79
CA GLU A 119 43.02 5.76 -0.01
C GLU A 119 44.49 5.70 0.41
N ASN A 120 45.02 6.79 0.98
CA ASN A 120 46.38 6.85 1.54
C ASN A 120 46.50 6.14 2.91
N GLY A 121 45.41 5.58 3.44
CA GLY A 121 45.35 4.90 4.74
C GLY A 121 45.06 5.81 5.93
N GLU A 122 45.04 7.14 5.76
CA GLU A 122 44.74 8.09 6.84
C GLU A 122 43.25 8.08 7.21
N THR A 123 42.95 8.27 8.49
CA THR A 123 41.58 8.43 8.97
C THR A 123 41.30 9.89 9.25
N ILE A 124 40.28 10.44 8.59
CA ILE A 124 39.86 11.83 8.81
C ILE A 124 38.43 11.88 9.33
N LYS A 125 38.11 12.95 10.08
CA LYS A 125 36.77 13.23 10.56
C LYS A 125 36.03 14.06 9.51
N LYS A 126 34.93 13.53 8.97
CA LYS A 126 34.04 14.27 8.06
C LYS A 126 32.68 14.53 8.69
N SER A 127 32.01 15.57 8.25
CA SER A 127 30.61 15.79 8.60
C SER A 127 29.75 14.62 8.11
N TYR A 128 28.76 14.24 8.90
CA TYR A 128 27.82 13.18 8.50
C TYR A 128 27.05 13.61 7.23
N ASN A 129 26.66 14.89 7.13
CA ASN A 129 26.01 15.43 5.93
C ASN A 129 26.88 15.31 4.67
N GLU A 130 28.17 15.62 4.77
CA GLU A 130 29.10 15.49 3.63
C GLU A 130 29.27 14.03 3.20
N THR A 131 29.28 13.13 4.17
CA THR A 131 29.44 11.70 3.91
C THR A 131 28.17 11.11 3.31
N MET A 132 26.99 11.45 3.84
CA MET A 132 25.71 10.97 3.33
C MET A 132 25.41 11.48 1.91
N LYS A 133 25.92 12.65 1.52
CA LYS A 133 25.82 13.14 0.13
C LYS A 133 26.47 12.20 -0.89
N MET A 134 27.45 11.40 -0.49
CA MET A 134 28.06 10.38 -1.37
C MET A 134 27.08 9.24 -1.68
N PHE A 135 26.09 9.02 -0.81
CA PHE A 135 25.05 8.01 -0.95
C PHE A 135 23.72 8.61 -1.45
N LEU A 136 23.71 9.86 -1.93
CA LEU A 136 22.51 10.53 -2.38
C LEU A 136 21.71 9.71 -3.41
N PRO A 137 22.32 9.06 -4.42
CA PRO A 137 21.56 8.20 -5.33
C PRO A 137 20.82 7.07 -4.63
N LEU A 138 21.39 6.47 -3.58
CA LEU A 138 20.70 5.43 -2.81
C LEU A 138 19.60 6.01 -1.92
N LEU A 139 19.80 7.22 -1.40
CA LEU A 139 18.81 7.90 -0.58
C LEU A 139 17.57 8.30 -1.41
N GLU A 140 17.77 8.77 -2.64
CA GLU A 140 16.71 9.13 -3.59
C GLU A 140 15.86 7.93 -4.04
N GLU A 141 16.39 6.71 -3.88
CA GLU A 141 15.64 5.48 -4.11
C GLU A 141 14.78 5.06 -2.90
N GLN A 142 14.94 5.67 -1.72
CA GLN A 142 14.18 5.30 -0.51
C GLN A 142 12.71 5.69 -0.59
N VAL A 143 11.85 4.77 -0.15
CA VAL A 143 10.41 4.93 -0.03
C VAL A 143 9.98 4.43 1.35
N GLU A 144 9.37 5.31 2.15
CA GLU A 144 8.72 4.95 3.42
C GLU A 144 7.22 4.83 3.17
N ILE A 145 6.63 3.70 3.52
CA ILE A 145 5.21 3.42 3.35
C ILE A 145 4.60 3.34 4.75
N GLN A 146 3.65 4.22 5.01
CA GLN A 146 2.89 4.29 6.24
C GLN A 146 1.42 3.95 5.94
N ILE A 147 0.88 2.96 6.66
CA ILE A 147 -0.51 2.54 6.56
C ILE A 147 -1.15 2.75 7.92
N THR A 148 -2.25 3.49 7.96
CA THR A 148 -2.96 3.78 9.20
C THR A 148 -4.38 3.27 9.12
N ILE A 149 -4.78 2.46 10.10
CA ILE A 149 -6.11 1.89 10.19
C ILE A 149 -6.75 2.35 11.51
N PRO A 150 -7.95 2.95 11.48
CA PRO A 150 -8.67 3.35 12.69
C PRO A 150 -8.91 2.17 13.64
N SER A 151 -8.67 2.35 14.93
CA SER A 151 -8.81 1.29 15.94
C SER A 151 -10.24 0.78 16.11
N ARG A 152 -11.25 1.54 15.68
CA ARG A 152 -12.66 1.14 15.70
C ARG A 152 -12.89 -0.20 15.00
N TYR A 153 -12.06 -0.54 14.01
CA TYR A 153 -12.17 -1.82 13.29
C TYR A 153 -11.63 -3.02 14.08
N PHE A 154 -10.91 -2.81 15.19
CA PHE A 154 -10.21 -3.87 15.95
C PHE A 154 -10.48 -3.89 17.45
N VAL A 155 -11.15 -2.87 18.01
CA VAL A 155 -11.41 -2.77 19.45
C VAL A 155 -12.90 -2.59 19.67
N SER A 156 -13.50 -3.47 20.46
CA SER A 156 -14.96 -3.55 20.72
C SER A 156 -15.53 -2.42 21.58
N ASN A 157 -14.77 -1.36 21.87
CA ASN A 157 -15.17 -0.31 22.80
C ASN A 157 -15.06 1.06 22.14
N ASP A 158 -16.05 1.90 22.44
CA ASP A 158 -16.26 3.31 22.04
C ASP A 158 -15.14 4.29 22.45
N GLY A 159 -13.88 3.85 22.48
CA GLY A 159 -12.70 4.69 22.71
C GLY A 159 -12.39 5.48 21.45
N GLU A 160 -12.96 6.67 21.35
CA GLU A 160 -12.70 7.60 20.25
C GLU A 160 -11.19 7.88 20.09
N HIS A 161 -10.72 7.84 18.83
CA HIS A 161 -9.46 8.41 18.32
C HIS A 161 -8.15 7.59 18.35
N ALA A 162 -8.14 6.29 18.65
CA ALA A 162 -6.92 5.49 18.44
C ALA A 162 -6.80 4.98 16.99
N SER A 163 -5.57 4.83 16.48
CA SER A 163 -5.28 4.18 15.20
C SER A 163 -4.10 3.24 15.32
N VAL A 164 -4.08 2.20 14.48
CA VAL A 164 -2.93 1.31 14.31
C VAL A 164 -2.16 1.79 13.08
N GLY A 165 -0.89 2.12 13.28
CA GLY A 165 0.01 2.55 12.21
C GLY A 165 1.07 1.50 11.92
N LEU A 166 1.20 1.10 10.67
CA LEU A 166 2.31 0.31 10.14
C LEU A 166 3.23 1.23 9.36
N MET A 167 4.53 1.13 9.60
CA MET A 167 5.56 1.86 8.87
C MET A 167 6.60 0.88 8.36
N MET A 168 6.90 0.96 7.07
CA MET A 168 7.89 0.10 6.44
C MET A 168 8.75 0.89 5.45
N ASP A 169 10.05 0.63 5.49
CA ASP A 169 11.03 1.25 4.60
C ASP A 169 11.38 0.28 3.47
N THR A 170 11.26 0.74 2.23
CA THR A 170 11.58 0.01 1.01
C THR A 170 12.32 0.92 0.01
N ASP A 171 12.49 0.47 -1.22
CA ASP A 171 13.01 1.26 -2.34
C ASP A 171 12.07 1.22 -3.55
N PHE A 172 12.26 2.16 -4.48
CA PHE A 172 11.46 2.23 -5.71
C PHE A 172 11.55 0.98 -6.58
N GLY A 173 12.65 0.22 -6.53
CA GLY A 173 12.80 -1.03 -7.26
C GLY A 173 11.84 -2.11 -6.73
N GLN A 174 11.86 -2.37 -5.42
CA GLN A 174 10.92 -3.28 -4.77
C GLN A 174 9.47 -2.81 -4.89
N PHE A 175 9.24 -1.50 -4.74
CA PHE A 175 7.91 -0.92 -4.91
C PHE A 175 7.39 -1.08 -6.34
N THR A 176 8.25 -0.97 -7.36
CA THR A 176 7.89 -1.21 -8.76
C THR A 176 7.48 -2.67 -8.99
N LEU A 177 8.27 -3.63 -8.50
CA LEU A 177 7.95 -5.05 -8.60
C LEU A 177 6.60 -5.37 -7.95
N PHE A 178 6.31 -4.78 -6.79
CA PHE A 178 5.02 -4.92 -6.14
C PHE A 178 3.86 -4.40 -7.01
N VAL A 179 4.00 -3.21 -7.59
CA VAL A 179 2.96 -2.61 -8.45
C VAL A 179 2.77 -3.43 -9.73
N GLU A 180 3.83 -3.99 -10.31
CA GLU A 180 3.74 -4.88 -11.47
C GLU A 180 2.98 -6.17 -11.14
N GLU A 181 3.23 -6.78 -9.99
CA GLU A 181 2.46 -7.94 -9.53
C GLU A 181 1.00 -7.57 -9.28
N PHE A 182 0.76 -6.40 -8.66
CA PHE A 182 -0.60 -5.91 -8.43
C PHE A 182 -1.35 -5.65 -9.74
N GLN A 183 -0.67 -5.14 -10.77
CA GLN A 183 -1.24 -4.94 -12.09
C GLN A 183 -1.59 -6.27 -12.78
N LYS A 184 -0.78 -7.32 -12.60
CA LYS A 184 -1.09 -8.65 -13.11
C LYS A 184 -2.36 -9.22 -12.46
N GLU A 185 -2.52 -9.00 -11.16
CA GLU A 185 -3.72 -9.40 -10.43
C GLU A 185 -4.97 -8.69 -10.95
N MET A 186 -4.90 -7.37 -11.22
CA MET A 186 -5.98 -6.65 -11.89
C MET A 186 -6.35 -7.27 -13.22
N PHE A 187 -5.35 -7.50 -14.07
CA PHE A 187 -5.58 -8.02 -15.40
C PHE A 187 -6.29 -9.38 -15.35
N GLN A 188 -5.85 -10.26 -14.45
CA GLN A 188 -6.50 -11.55 -14.23
C GLN A 188 -7.93 -11.41 -13.71
N PHE A 189 -8.18 -10.47 -12.78
CA PHE A 189 -9.52 -10.15 -12.31
C PHE A 189 -10.40 -9.71 -13.48
N PHE A 190 -10.04 -8.65 -14.21
CA PHE A 190 -10.84 -8.15 -15.32
C PHE A 190 -11.08 -9.17 -16.43
N GLU A 191 -10.11 -10.01 -16.78
CA GLU A 191 -10.34 -11.08 -17.76
C GLU A 191 -11.33 -12.14 -17.28
N ARG A 192 -11.41 -12.44 -15.97
CA ARG A 192 -12.48 -13.30 -15.40
C ARG A 192 -13.86 -12.65 -15.55
N PHE A 193 -13.97 -11.35 -15.33
CA PHE A 193 -15.25 -10.61 -15.38
C PHE A 193 -15.63 -10.12 -16.78
N LYS A 194 -14.71 -10.11 -17.75
CA LYS A 194 -14.99 -9.74 -19.15
C LYS A 194 -16.04 -10.64 -19.81
N ASN A 195 -16.16 -11.90 -19.36
CA ASN A 195 -17.22 -12.81 -19.80
C ASN A 195 -18.56 -12.57 -19.08
N ARG A 196 -18.54 -11.83 -17.96
CA ARG A 196 -19.72 -11.39 -17.21
C ARG A 196 -20.17 -9.98 -17.58
N ILE A 197 -19.43 -9.21 -18.39
CA ILE A 197 -19.80 -7.85 -18.77
C ILE A 197 -19.87 -7.77 -20.30
N ILE A 198 -21.08 -7.79 -20.86
CA ILE A 198 -21.33 -7.63 -22.30
C ILE A 198 -21.45 -6.14 -22.63
N TYR A 199 -20.73 -5.67 -23.65
CA TYR A 199 -20.96 -4.35 -24.21
C TYR A 199 -22.26 -4.33 -25.03
N ALA A 200 -23.30 -3.67 -24.52
CA ALA A 200 -24.64 -3.61 -25.12
C ALA A 200 -24.79 -2.49 -26.17
N GLY A 201 -23.73 -1.72 -26.43
CA GLY A 201 -23.74 -0.57 -27.33
C GLY A 201 -24.14 0.75 -26.65
N SER A 202 -23.92 1.88 -27.33
CA SER A 202 -24.24 3.23 -26.84
C SER A 202 -23.59 3.60 -25.49
N GLY A 203 -22.41 3.06 -25.18
CA GLY A 203 -21.73 3.29 -23.91
C GLY A 203 -22.36 2.57 -22.71
N LYS A 204 -23.25 1.60 -22.94
CA LYS A 204 -23.87 0.77 -21.90
C LYS A 204 -23.23 -0.61 -21.83
N TYR A 205 -23.12 -1.13 -20.61
CA TYR A 205 -22.62 -2.46 -20.30
C TYR A 205 -23.71 -3.24 -19.56
N GLU A 206 -23.86 -4.52 -19.87
CA GLU A 206 -24.78 -5.45 -19.22
C GLU A 206 -23.98 -6.49 -18.44
N VAL A 207 -24.33 -6.71 -17.18
CA VAL A 207 -23.74 -7.76 -16.35
C VAL A 207 -24.53 -9.05 -16.55
N ILE A 208 -23.88 -10.13 -16.96
CA ILE A 208 -24.42 -11.49 -16.94
C ILE A 208 -24.18 -12.02 -15.53
N TYR A 209 -25.27 -12.23 -14.79
CA TYR A 209 -25.21 -12.88 -13.49
C TYR A 209 -25.12 -14.40 -13.68
N ASP A 210 -24.49 -15.10 -12.74
CA ASP A 210 -24.27 -16.56 -12.84
C ASP A 210 -25.58 -17.38 -12.97
N GLU A 211 -26.73 -16.80 -12.62
CA GLU A 211 -28.05 -17.42 -12.81
C GLU A 211 -28.48 -17.56 -14.29
N ASP A 212 -27.86 -16.80 -15.20
CA ASP A 212 -28.18 -16.80 -16.64
C ASP A 212 -27.30 -17.76 -17.47
N ILE A 213 -26.26 -18.35 -16.86
CA ILE A 213 -25.40 -19.34 -17.52
C ILE A 213 -25.98 -20.74 -17.29
N SER A 214 -26.97 -21.10 -18.12
CA SER A 214 -27.45 -22.49 -18.20
C SER A 214 -26.42 -23.35 -18.96
N PHE A 215 -25.96 -24.44 -18.32
CA PHE A 215 -25.18 -25.51 -18.96
C PHE A 215 -26.03 -26.37 -19.89
#